data_AF-A0E9H0-F1
#
_entry.id   AF-A0E9H0-F1
#
_cell.length_a   1.000
_cell.length_b   1.000
_cell.length_c   1.000
_cell.angle_alpha   90.00
_cell.angle_beta   90.00
_cell.angle_gamma   90.00
#
_symmetry.space_group_name_H-M   'P 1'
#
loop_
_entity.id
_entity.type
_entity.pdbx_description
1 polymer ?
#
loop_
_entity_poly.entity_id
_entity_poly.type
_entity_poly.pdbx_seq_one_letter_code
_entity_poly.pdbx_strand_id
1 'polypeptide(L)'
;MTEDIVNLFVQKYGSADAQKNQLLQQSIQKVLLKEGANSSVVTKLRSKLGQSQSQQQFFPTLGNGESALPSKTPADSQRKTFEPFTKRVQPFQRTFLKSYDQVSETSEKPPKSVYYVDRQDEDEWAALMKFDAQLYQKEQERKKELLLQKKAQMKKELDMQLKIKEDRKKREKDLEEKYDRFQSELLQKKNEQEYEKQANVKNKLLQLQSERDVQLNNKKKKMHSEDRELRNYKQEISKRYQNELQKQIDEENRIKLKKRDYMFKVMKQSEADKMVIQQKQKEQEKLEQANCEKYGELLDQIEQRRIEENRKKKEKVDKNNAWSESQLLRYKLEKEDDDKLQYWKKIEDQKFLEEEQKKKNRVNELKQKTIQSLEQSIKFKQIKKLQEKELDDLQGKIWKEDTERFFQEEQNKQDQIKKVKVEHKKILQQQMQDKIKPERGEKMSIPELLQNKAILKTIKEQEIYDLEKTVV
;
A
#
# COMPACT_ATOMS: atom_id res chain seq x y z
N MET A 1 -22.39 36.91 10.73
CA MET A 1 -21.75 35.68 11.29
C MET A 1 -22.30 34.39 10.71
N THR A 2 -23.63 34.18 10.68
CA THR A 2 -24.23 32.98 10.07
C THR A 2 -24.15 32.98 8.55
N GLU A 3 -24.30 34.15 7.91
CA GLU A 3 -24.20 34.32 6.44
C GLU A 3 -22.82 33.95 5.88
N ASP A 4 -21.73 34.29 6.59
CA ASP A 4 -20.36 33.94 6.16
C ASP A 4 -20.13 32.42 6.12
N ILE A 5 -20.72 31.66 7.05
CA ILE A 5 -20.59 30.19 7.08
C ILE A 5 -21.42 29.55 5.97
N VAL A 6 -22.61 30.09 5.71
CA VAL A 6 -23.46 29.62 4.61
C VAL A 6 -22.74 29.81 3.27
N ASN A 7 -22.08 30.96 3.08
CA ASN A 7 -21.29 31.24 1.88
C ASN A 7 -20.06 30.32 1.75
N LEU A 8 -19.33 30.08 2.85
CA LEU A 8 -18.20 29.13 2.87
C LEU A 8 -18.64 27.68 2.56
N PHE A 9 -19.84 27.29 3.00
CA PHE A 9 -20.37 25.96 2.75
C PHE A 9 -20.77 25.77 1.28
N VAL A 10 -21.41 26.78 0.69
CA VAL A 10 -21.77 26.79 -0.73
C VAL A 10 -20.53 26.87 -1.61
N GLN A 11 -19.48 27.59 -1.19
CA GLN A 11 -18.22 27.62 -1.92
C GLN A 11 -17.52 26.25 -1.93
N LYS A 12 -17.65 25.47 -0.85
CA LYS A 12 -16.99 24.17 -0.72
C LYS A 12 -17.80 22.99 -1.28
N TYR A 13 -19.12 23.05 -1.20
CA TYR A 13 -20.02 21.94 -1.55
C TYR A 13 -21.11 22.31 -2.55
N GLY A 14 -21.09 23.55 -3.05
CA GLY A 14 -22.01 24.01 -4.08
C GLY A 14 -21.75 23.34 -5.42
N SER A 15 -22.79 23.33 -6.24
CA SER A 15 -22.74 22.83 -7.62
C SER A 15 -22.68 24.00 -8.60
N ALA A 16 -22.40 23.76 -9.89
CA ALA A 16 -22.43 24.82 -10.91
C ALA A 16 -23.84 25.42 -11.13
N ASP A 17 -24.88 24.78 -10.58
CA ASP A 17 -26.28 25.16 -10.72
C ASP A 17 -26.71 26.15 -9.62
N ALA A 18 -27.03 27.38 -10.03
CA ALA A 18 -27.36 28.49 -9.13
C ALA A 18 -28.63 28.22 -8.29
N GLN A 19 -29.62 27.50 -8.84
CA GLN A 19 -30.86 27.21 -8.12
C GLN A 19 -30.63 26.21 -6.98
N LYS A 20 -29.75 25.22 -7.19
CA LYS A 20 -29.38 24.25 -6.15
C LYS A 20 -28.56 24.91 -5.04
N ASN A 21 -27.70 25.84 -5.38
CA ASN A 21 -26.94 26.60 -4.40
C ASN A 21 -27.85 27.50 -3.56
N GLN A 22 -28.88 28.09 -4.16
CA GLN A 22 -29.87 28.90 -3.42
C GLN A 22 -30.73 28.04 -2.47
N LEU A 23 -31.16 26.84 -2.90
CA LEU A 23 -31.85 25.88 -2.03
C LEU A 23 -30.94 25.39 -0.89
N LEU A 24 -29.67 25.15 -1.17
CA LEU A 24 -28.68 24.76 -0.17
C LEU A 24 -28.50 25.86 0.87
N GLN A 25 -28.35 27.12 0.43
CA GLN A 25 -28.28 28.29 1.33
C GLN A 25 -29.49 28.36 2.26
N GLN A 26 -30.70 28.26 1.71
CA GLN A 26 -31.94 28.32 2.50
C GLN A 26 -32.05 27.15 3.48
N SER A 27 -31.63 25.94 3.09
CA SER A 27 -31.67 24.76 3.97
C SER A 27 -30.71 24.91 5.16
N ILE A 28 -29.50 25.40 4.93
CA ILE A 28 -28.49 25.60 5.97
C ILE A 28 -28.91 26.74 6.90
N GLN A 29 -29.46 27.83 6.35
CA GLN A 29 -29.95 28.95 7.14
C GLN A 29 -31.12 28.53 8.06
N LYS A 30 -32.03 27.66 7.58
CA LYS A 30 -33.10 27.07 8.39
C LYS A 30 -32.56 26.17 9.51
N VAL A 31 -31.53 25.36 9.24
CA VAL A 31 -30.91 24.49 10.26
C VAL A 31 -30.22 25.35 11.33
N LEU A 32 -29.47 26.38 10.94
CA LEU A 32 -28.79 27.29 11.87
C LEU A 32 -29.77 28.10 12.72
N LEU A 33 -30.94 28.47 12.18
CA LEU A 33 -32.03 29.11 12.93
C LEU A 33 -32.69 28.14 13.92
N LYS A 34 -32.85 26.87 13.54
CA LYS A 34 -33.52 25.84 14.36
C LYS A 34 -32.67 25.34 15.52
N GLU A 35 -31.35 25.23 15.34
CA GLU A 35 -30.43 24.76 16.39
C GLU A 35 -30.05 25.86 17.40
N GLY A 36 -30.51 27.09 17.18
CA GLY A 36 -30.09 28.27 17.93
C GLY A 36 -28.65 28.61 17.58
N ALA A 37 -28.40 29.85 17.13
CA ALA A 37 -27.07 30.32 16.75
C ALA A 37 -26.14 30.50 17.97
N ASN A 38 -25.88 29.41 18.70
CA ASN A 38 -24.92 29.35 19.78
C ASN A 38 -23.53 29.57 19.17
N SER A 39 -22.92 30.70 19.51
CA SER A 39 -21.62 31.18 19.04
C SER A 39 -20.52 30.08 19.09
N SER A 40 -20.60 29.15 20.03
CA SER A 40 -19.64 28.03 20.16
C SER A 40 -19.75 26.99 19.03
N VAL A 41 -20.96 26.71 18.51
CA VAL A 41 -21.19 25.75 17.41
C VAL A 41 -20.76 26.36 16.08
N VAL A 42 -21.11 27.64 15.88
CA VAL A 42 -20.71 28.46 14.72
C VAL A 42 -19.17 28.55 14.64
N THR A 43 -18.49 28.78 15.76
CA THR A 43 -17.02 28.84 15.81
C THR A 43 -16.36 27.47 15.53
N LYS A 44 -16.94 26.36 16.02
CA LYS A 44 -16.46 25.00 15.72
C LYS A 44 -16.68 24.59 14.26
N LEU A 45 -17.78 25.02 13.64
CA LEU A 45 -18.03 24.80 12.22
C LEU A 45 -17.06 25.62 11.36
N ARG A 46 -16.80 26.88 11.74
CA ARG A 46 -15.83 27.74 11.06
C ARG A 46 -14.41 27.18 11.11
N SER A 47 -13.97 26.65 12.25
CA SER A 47 -12.63 26.03 12.36
C SER A 47 -12.50 24.77 11.50
N LYS A 48 -13.54 23.93 11.43
CA LYS A 48 -13.56 22.75 10.55
C LYS A 48 -13.62 23.10 9.06
N LEU A 49 -14.31 24.18 8.67
CA LEU A 49 -14.34 24.65 7.28
C LEU A 49 -13.05 25.39 6.89
N GLY A 50 -12.43 26.15 7.79
CA GLY A 50 -11.19 26.90 7.55
C GLY A 50 -9.91 26.07 7.59
N GLN A 51 -9.86 24.94 8.30
CA GLN A 51 -8.66 24.11 8.41
C GLN A 51 -8.29 23.31 7.14
N SER A 52 -9.09 23.35 6.07
CA SER A 52 -8.77 22.61 4.84
C SER A 52 -7.98 23.39 3.78
N GLN A 53 -7.53 24.61 4.06
CA GLN A 53 -6.72 25.39 3.12
C GLN A 53 -5.19 25.35 3.36
N SER A 54 -4.69 24.65 4.38
CA SER A 54 -3.24 24.56 4.67
C SER A 54 -2.62 23.16 4.61
N GLN A 55 -3.31 22.16 4.06
CA GLN A 55 -2.74 20.82 3.81
C GLN A 55 -2.93 20.35 2.36
N GLN A 56 -2.52 21.18 1.41
CA GLN A 56 -2.22 20.73 0.04
C GLN A 56 -0.87 21.32 -0.41
N GLN A 57 0.21 20.75 0.10
CA GLN A 57 1.52 20.78 -0.53
C GLN A 57 2.08 19.36 -0.42
N PHE A 58 2.62 18.85 -1.53
CA PHE A 58 3.27 17.55 -1.73
C PHE A 58 2.40 16.30 -1.97
N PHE A 59 1.76 16.26 -3.13
CA PHE A 59 1.82 15.10 -4.04
C PHE A 59 1.66 15.59 -5.49
N PRO A 60 2.55 15.24 -6.44
CA PRO A 60 2.37 15.58 -7.84
C PRO A 60 1.32 14.64 -8.44
N THR A 61 0.16 15.17 -8.82
CA THR A 61 -0.81 14.48 -9.66
C THR A 61 -0.54 14.84 -11.11
N LEU A 62 -0.44 13.79 -11.92
CA LEU A 62 -0.41 13.81 -13.38
C LEU A 62 -1.61 14.59 -13.91
N GLY A 63 -1.33 15.67 -14.63
CA GLY A 63 -2.34 16.43 -15.36
C GLY A 63 -2.83 15.67 -16.57
N ASN A 64 -4.14 15.42 -16.61
CA ASN A 64 -4.89 15.31 -17.84
C ASN A 64 -4.99 16.73 -18.44
N GLY A 65 -4.19 16.99 -19.47
CA GLY A 65 -4.36 18.13 -20.36
C GLY A 65 -4.76 17.61 -21.73
N GLU A 66 -6.02 17.82 -22.09
CA GLU A 66 -6.47 17.77 -23.48
C GLU A 66 -5.61 18.74 -24.31
N SER A 67 -4.92 18.21 -25.32
CA SER A 67 -4.43 19.03 -26.43
C SER A 67 -4.65 18.25 -27.72
N ALA A 68 -5.38 18.92 -28.60
CA ALA A 68 -5.82 18.44 -29.89
C ALA A 68 -4.65 17.98 -30.78
N LEU A 69 -4.86 16.85 -31.43
CA LEU A 69 -4.09 16.36 -32.56
C LEU A 69 -4.23 17.31 -33.76
N PRO A 70 -3.13 17.61 -34.45
CA PRO A 70 -3.15 17.74 -35.90
C PRO A 70 -2.49 16.51 -36.52
N SER A 71 -3.30 15.73 -37.24
CA SER A 71 -2.83 14.83 -38.27
C SER A 71 -2.27 15.65 -39.44
N LYS A 72 -0.99 15.49 -39.76
CA LYS A 72 -0.41 15.68 -41.10
C LYS A 72 1.00 15.12 -41.13
N THR A 73 1.13 13.96 -41.78
CA THR A 73 2.39 13.46 -42.33
C THR A 73 2.85 14.38 -43.46
N PRO A 74 4.17 14.59 -43.56
CA PRO A 74 4.91 14.21 -44.78
C PRO A 74 6.00 13.22 -44.37
N ALA A 75 6.02 11.99 -44.86
CA ALA A 75 6.54 11.64 -46.19
C ALA A 75 7.92 12.23 -46.47
N ASP A 76 8.89 11.32 -46.47
CA ASP A 76 10.20 11.34 -47.10
C ASP A 76 11.44 11.97 -46.45
N SER A 77 12.50 11.17 -46.63
CA SER A 77 13.93 11.47 -46.57
C SER A 77 14.68 11.33 -45.24
N GLN A 78 15.54 10.30 -45.27
CA GLN A 78 16.79 10.10 -44.51
C GLN A 78 16.72 9.31 -43.20
N ARG A 79 16.42 8.01 -43.34
CA ARG A 79 17.07 6.98 -42.50
C ARG A 79 18.58 7.04 -42.71
N LYS A 80 19.32 7.65 -41.78
CA LYS A 80 20.74 7.36 -41.57
C LYS A 80 20.85 6.22 -40.56
N THR A 81 20.88 5.01 -41.09
CA THR A 81 21.35 3.81 -40.39
C THR A 81 22.82 4.03 -40.02
N PHE A 82 23.10 4.08 -38.72
CA PHE A 82 24.46 4.08 -38.20
C PHE A 82 24.95 2.63 -38.22
N GLU A 83 25.64 2.24 -39.29
CA GLU A 83 26.31 0.95 -39.36
C GLU A 83 27.61 0.96 -38.55
N PRO A 84 27.99 -0.16 -37.91
CA PRO A 84 29.23 -0.28 -37.18
C PRO A 84 30.41 -0.32 -38.14
N PHE A 85 31.37 0.57 -37.90
CA PHE A 85 32.62 0.68 -38.65
C PHE A 85 33.49 -0.56 -38.43
N THR A 86 33.21 -1.64 -39.18
CA THR A 86 34.05 -2.84 -39.20
C THR A 86 34.47 -3.15 -40.63
N LYS A 87 35.80 -3.25 -40.80
CA LYS A 87 36.51 -4.00 -41.84
C LYS A 87 36.21 -3.63 -43.31
N ARG A 88 36.91 -2.61 -43.80
CA ARG A 88 37.28 -2.53 -45.22
C ARG A 88 38.70 -3.07 -45.42
N VAL A 89 38.83 -4.39 -45.40
CA VAL A 89 39.99 -5.10 -45.97
C VAL A 89 39.66 -5.29 -47.45
N GLN A 90 40.33 -4.55 -48.32
CA GLN A 90 40.34 -4.80 -49.76
C GLN A 90 41.12 -6.11 -50.02
N PRO A 91 40.55 -7.09 -50.74
CA PRO A 91 41.31 -8.17 -51.33
C PRO A 91 41.73 -7.80 -52.76
N PHE A 92 42.84 -8.39 -53.23
CA PHE A 92 43.30 -8.38 -54.64
C PHE A 92 43.83 -7.01 -55.15
N GLN A 93 45.02 -6.86 -55.71
CA GLN A 93 45.78 -7.77 -56.57
C GLN A 93 47.28 -7.68 -56.24
N ARG A 94 47.92 -8.85 -56.07
CA ARG A 94 49.37 -9.00 -56.20
C ARG A 94 49.72 -8.80 -57.67
N THR A 95 50.12 -7.60 -58.05
CA THR A 95 50.97 -7.44 -59.24
C THR A 95 52.37 -7.87 -58.85
N PHE A 96 52.73 -9.08 -59.27
CA PHE A 96 54.12 -9.51 -59.41
C PHE A 96 54.80 -8.60 -60.44
N LEU A 97 55.35 -7.48 -60.00
CA LEU A 97 56.33 -6.75 -60.79
C LEU A 97 57.72 -7.23 -60.36
N LYS A 98 58.18 -8.26 -61.08
CA LYS A 98 59.59 -8.51 -61.35
C LYS A 98 60.19 -7.20 -61.87
N SER A 99 60.92 -6.49 -61.05
CA SER A 99 61.76 -5.39 -61.52
C SER A 99 63.06 -5.35 -60.72
N TYR A 100 64.10 -5.90 -61.36
CA TYR A 100 65.48 -5.45 -61.28
C TYR A 100 66.11 -5.37 -59.88
N ASP A 101 66.42 -6.54 -59.33
CA ASP A 101 67.68 -6.70 -58.59
C ASP A 101 68.76 -7.09 -59.62
N GLN A 102 69.08 -6.14 -60.50
CA GLN A 102 70.34 -6.16 -61.23
C GLN A 102 71.42 -5.68 -60.27
N VAL A 103 71.80 -6.58 -59.35
CA VAL A 103 73.20 -6.60 -58.92
C VAL A 103 74.00 -6.86 -60.19
N SER A 104 74.69 -5.83 -60.66
CA SER A 104 75.83 -5.98 -61.54
C SER A 104 76.84 -6.90 -60.84
N GLU A 105 76.69 -8.20 -61.04
CA GLU A 105 77.81 -9.13 -61.06
C GLU A 105 78.63 -8.77 -62.31
N THR A 106 79.35 -7.66 -62.25
CA THR A 106 80.52 -7.51 -63.10
C THR A 106 81.48 -8.61 -62.69
N SER A 107 81.48 -9.65 -63.53
CA SER A 107 82.45 -10.72 -63.63
C SER A 107 83.88 -10.16 -63.56
N GLU A 108 84.38 -9.92 -62.35
CA GLU A 108 85.82 -9.91 -62.07
C GLU A 108 86.28 -11.37 -62.13
N LYS A 109 86.62 -11.81 -63.34
CA LYS A 109 87.32 -13.08 -63.53
C LYS A 109 88.63 -12.99 -62.73
N PRO A 110 88.95 -13.95 -61.85
CA PRO A 110 90.29 -14.03 -61.31
C PRO A 110 91.26 -14.22 -62.49
N PRO A 111 92.39 -13.50 -62.55
CA PRO A 111 93.37 -13.72 -63.61
C PRO A 111 93.83 -15.18 -63.55
N LYS A 112 93.68 -15.91 -64.66
CA LYS A 112 94.21 -17.26 -64.82
C LYS A 112 95.73 -17.17 -64.73
N SER A 113 96.30 -17.62 -63.62
CA SER A 113 97.73 -17.87 -63.49
C SER A 113 98.11 -19.08 -64.36
N VAL A 114 98.78 -18.82 -65.47
CA VAL A 114 99.50 -19.84 -66.24
C VAL A 114 100.96 -19.41 -66.26
N TYR A 115 101.71 -19.81 -65.24
CA TYR A 115 103.16 -19.96 -65.30
C TYR A 115 103.54 -21.15 -64.42
N TYR A 116 103.86 -22.26 -65.08
CA TYR A 116 104.71 -23.30 -64.49
C TYR A 116 106.15 -22.83 -64.64
N VAL A 117 106.77 -22.41 -63.55
CA VAL A 117 108.23 -22.32 -63.43
C VAL A 117 108.59 -23.05 -62.16
N ASP A 118 109.20 -24.22 -62.32
CA ASP A 118 109.76 -25.00 -61.23
C ASP A 118 111.17 -24.52 -60.93
N ARG A 119 111.36 -24.22 -59.64
CA ARG A 119 112.59 -24.14 -58.82
C ARG A 119 113.42 -22.84 -58.75
N GLN A 120 113.28 -22.25 -57.56
CA GLN A 120 114.33 -21.75 -56.67
C GLN A 120 115.06 -20.47 -57.12
N ASP A 121 114.40 -19.33 -57.00
CA ASP A 121 114.55 -18.41 -55.87
C ASP A 121 113.39 -17.41 -55.91
N GLU A 122 113.07 -16.82 -54.77
CA GLU A 122 111.82 -16.12 -54.47
C GLU A 122 111.55 -14.97 -55.45
N ASP A 123 110.70 -15.23 -56.46
CA ASP A 123 110.17 -14.18 -57.29
C ASP A 123 109.19 -13.36 -56.44
N GLU A 124 109.72 -12.31 -55.81
CA GLU A 124 109.02 -11.43 -54.86
C GLU A 124 107.71 -10.89 -55.44
N TRP A 125 107.63 -10.76 -56.78
CA TRP A 125 106.42 -10.38 -57.51
C TRP A 125 105.33 -11.44 -57.46
N ALA A 126 105.68 -12.73 -57.53
CA ALA A 126 104.72 -13.82 -57.37
C ALA A 126 104.22 -13.92 -55.91
N ALA A 127 105.07 -13.61 -54.93
CA ALA A 127 104.69 -13.51 -53.53
C ALA A 127 103.73 -12.32 -53.29
N LEU A 128 104.02 -11.15 -53.87
CA LEU A 128 103.12 -9.98 -53.83
C LEU A 128 101.77 -10.28 -54.49
N MET A 129 101.74 -10.93 -55.65
CA MET A 129 100.49 -11.31 -56.33
C MET A 129 99.67 -12.33 -55.53
N LYS A 130 100.32 -13.30 -54.87
CA LYS A 130 99.65 -14.22 -53.95
C LYS A 130 99.11 -13.49 -52.72
N PHE A 131 99.86 -12.53 -52.18
CA PHE A 131 99.46 -11.71 -51.05
C PHE A 131 98.24 -10.83 -51.41
N ASP A 132 98.25 -10.15 -52.56
CA ASP A 132 97.11 -9.36 -53.04
C ASP A 132 95.87 -10.23 -53.29
N ALA A 133 96.03 -11.42 -53.88
CA ALA A 133 94.94 -12.38 -54.05
C ALA A 133 94.38 -12.85 -52.69
N GLN A 134 95.23 -13.09 -51.70
CA GLN A 134 94.82 -13.45 -50.35
C GLN A 134 94.12 -12.28 -49.63
N LEU A 135 94.60 -11.05 -49.83
CA LEU A 135 93.99 -9.83 -49.29
C LEU A 135 92.59 -9.59 -49.89
N TYR A 136 92.46 -9.77 -51.21
CA TYR A 136 91.18 -9.71 -51.91
C TYR A 136 90.20 -10.79 -51.42
N GLN A 137 90.67 -12.05 -51.25
CA GLN A 137 89.84 -13.11 -50.67
C GLN A 137 89.35 -12.74 -49.26
N LYS A 138 90.25 -12.23 -48.41
CA LYS A 138 89.93 -11.78 -47.05
C LYS A 138 88.95 -10.60 -47.06
N GLU A 139 89.07 -9.68 -48.02
CA GLU A 139 88.13 -8.57 -48.20
C GLU A 139 86.75 -9.06 -48.67
N GLN A 140 86.70 -10.04 -49.58
CA GLN A 140 85.45 -10.68 -50.02
C GLN A 140 84.75 -11.44 -48.90
N GLU A 141 85.49 -12.17 -48.07
CA GLU A 141 84.96 -12.83 -46.87
C GLU A 141 84.39 -11.79 -45.90
N ARG A 142 85.14 -10.71 -45.63
CA ARG A 142 84.67 -9.61 -44.76
C ARG A 142 83.41 -8.94 -45.32
N LYS A 143 83.31 -8.76 -46.64
CA LYS A 143 82.09 -8.24 -47.31
C LYS A 143 80.91 -9.20 -47.12
N LYS A 144 81.11 -10.51 -47.28
CA LYS A 144 80.08 -11.53 -47.03
C LYS A 144 79.61 -11.53 -45.58
N GLU A 145 80.52 -11.46 -44.62
CA GLU A 145 80.21 -11.38 -43.19
C GLU A 145 79.38 -10.13 -42.86
N LEU A 146 79.78 -8.95 -43.36
CA LEU A 146 79.01 -7.71 -43.20
C LEU A 146 77.61 -7.82 -43.79
N LEU A 147 77.47 -8.44 -44.95
CA LEU A 147 76.17 -8.66 -45.60
C LEU A 147 75.29 -9.61 -44.78
N LEU A 148 75.88 -10.66 -44.21
CA LEU A 148 75.20 -11.60 -43.33
C LEU A 148 74.77 -10.94 -42.01
N GLN A 149 75.61 -10.09 -41.42
CA GLN A 149 75.26 -9.29 -40.24
C GLN A 149 74.10 -8.31 -40.54
N LYS A 150 74.14 -7.60 -41.68
CA LYS A 150 73.04 -6.72 -42.11
C LYS A 150 71.73 -7.49 -42.32
N LYS A 151 71.80 -8.67 -42.96
CA LYS A 151 70.63 -9.56 -43.11
C LYS A 151 70.09 -10.02 -41.76
N ALA A 152 70.96 -10.39 -40.82
CA ALA A 152 70.56 -10.80 -39.47
C ALA A 152 69.91 -9.65 -38.69
N GLN A 153 70.43 -8.43 -38.80
CA GLN A 153 69.82 -7.23 -38.20
C GLN A 153 68.45 -6.94 -38.80
N MET A 154 68.30 -6.97 -40.13
CA MET A 154 67.00 -6.80 -40.79
C MET A 154 65.99 -7.85 -40.37
N LYS A 155 66.41 -9.13 -40.26
CA LYS A 155 65.54 -10.21 -39.77
C LYS A 155 65.06 -9.95 -38.34
N LYS A 156 65.97 -9.57 -37.43
CA LYS A 156 65.62 -9.23 -36.03
C LYS A 156 64.63 -8.08 -35.94
N GLU A 157 64.82 -7.04 -36.75
CA GLU A 157 63.90 -5.89 -36.81
C GLU A 157 62.51 -6.30 -37.33
N LEU A 158 62.46 -7.10 -38.39
CA LEU A 158 61.19 -7.63 -38.93
C LEU A 158 60.47 -8.54 -37.93
N ASP A 159 61.21 -9.43 -37.25
CA ASP A 159 60.66 -10.30 -36.20
C ASP A 159 60.12 -9.46 -35.02
N MET A 160 60.82 -8.38 -34.65
CA MET A 160 60.36 -7.45 -33.62
C MET A 160 59.07 -6.73 -34.05
N GLN A 161 58.98 -6.27 -35.30
CA GLN A 161 57.77 -5.64 -35.84
C GLN A 161 56.58 -6.61 -35.89
N LEU A 162 56.81 -7.87 -36.25
CA LEU A 162 55.80 -8.92 -36.21
C LEU A 162 55.30 -9.16 -34.78
N LYS A 163 56.21 -9.27 -33.81
CA LYS A 163 55.87 -9.45 -32.40
C LYS A 163 55.05 -8.27 -31.86
N ILE A 164 55.44 -7.03 -32.16
CA ILE A 164 54.68 -5.83 -31.77
C ILE A 164 53.27 -5.85 -32.37
N LYS A 165 53.13 -6.27 -33.64
CA LYS A 165 51.83 -6.38 -34.32
C LYS A 165 50.95 -7.46 -33.71
N GLU A 166 51.52 -8.62 -33.35
CA GLU A 166 50.80 -9.68 -32.65
C GLU A 166 50.34 -9.25 -31.26
N ASP A 167 51.21 -8.60 -30.49
CA ASP A 167 50.89 -8.09 -29.15
C ASP A 167 49.79 -7.02 -29.22
N ARG A 168 49.83 -6.13 -30.23
CA ARG A 168 48.75 -5.17 -30.47
C ARG A 168 47.43 -5.87 -30.78
N LYS A 169 47.44 -6.88 -31.65
CA LYS A 169 46.24 -7.66 -31.99
C LYS A 169 45.68 -8.42 -30.77
N LYS A 170 46.54 -8.95 -29.89
CA LYS A 170 46.10 -9.58 -28.63
C LYS A 170 45.44 -8.56 -27.71
N ARG A 171 46.04 -7.38 -27.50
CA ARG A 171 45.43 -6.32 -26.69
C ARG A 171 44.10 -5.83 -27.25
N GLU A 172 43.99 -5.69 -28.58
CA GLU A 172 42.74 -5.31 -29.24
C GLU A 172 41.65 -6.37 -28.99
N LYS A 173 41.98 -7.67 -29.09
CA LYS A 173 41.05 -8.76 -28.74
C LYS A 173 40.65 -8.74 -27.27
N ASP A 174 41.60 -8.56 -26.34
CA ASP A 174 41.30 -8.52 -24.91
C ASP A 174 40.37 -7.34 -24.55
N LEU A 175 40.49 -6.21 -25.26
CA LEU A 175 39.60 -5.06 -25.11
C LEU A 175 38.22 -5.33 -25.70
N GLU A 176 38.15 -5.96 -26.87
CA GLU A 176 36.89 -6.38 -27.51
C GLU A 176 36.12 -7.37 -26.61
N GLU A 177 36.80 -8.39 -26.06
CA GLU A 177 36.18 -9.33 -25.12
C GLU A 177 35.68 -8.66 -23.84
N LYS A 178 36.43 -7.68 -23.30
CA LYS A 178 35.98 -6.90 -22.13
C LYS A 178 34.75 -6.06 -22.46
N TYR A 179 34.71 -5.46 -23.65
CA TYR A 179 33.57 -4.69 -24.11
C TYR A 179 32.32 -5.58 -24.28
N ASP A 180 32.46 -6.76 -24.87
CA ASP A 180 31.37 -7.71 -25.06
C ASP A 180 30.81 -8.23 -23.73
N ARG A 181 31.70 -8.53 -22.76
CA ARG A 181 31.29 -8.89 -21.39
C ARG A 181 30.52 -7.75 -20.72
N PHE A 182 31.03 -6.52 -20.82
CA PHE A 182 30.36 -5.35 -20.25
C PHE A 182 28.96 -5.12 -20.86
N GLN A 183 28.83 -5.28 -22.18
CA GLN A 183 27.53 -5.18 -22.86
C GLN A 183 26.57 -6.29 -22.43
N SER A 184 27.08 -7.52 -22.27
CA SER A 184 26.28 -8.65 -21.80
C SER A 184 25.79 -8.44 -20.37
N GLU A 185 26.65 -7.97 -19.46
CA GLU A 185 26.28 -7.61 -18.08
C GLU A 185 25.26 -6.47 -18.04
N LEU A 186 25.42 -5.45 -18.89
CA LEU A 186 24.48 -4.33 -18.98
C LEU A 186 23.09 -4.82 -19.45
N LEU A 187 23.06 -5.71 -20.44
CA LEU A 187 21.83 -6.31 -20.94
C LEU A 187 21.17 -7.18 -19.87
N GLN A 188 21.95 -8.00 -19.15
CA GLN A 188 21.45 -8.82 -18.05
C GLN A 188 20.82 -7.96 -16.94
N LYS A 189 21.50 -6.89 -16.50
CA LYS A 189 20.96 -5.96 -15.51
C LYS A 189 19.67 -5.29 -15.96
N LYS A 190 19.55 -4.94 -17.25
CA LYS A 190 18.30 -4.40 -17.80
C LYS A 190 17.17 -5.43 -17.78
N ASN A 191 17.46 -6.68 -18.10
CA ASN A 191 16.50 -7.78 -18.05
C ASN A 191 16.05 -8.07 -16.61
N GLU A 192 16.97 -8.04 -15.64
CA GLU A 192 16.65 -8.17 -14.21
C GLU A 192 15.74 -7.04 -13.74
N GLN A 193 16.02 -5.79 -14.12
CA GLN A 193 15.16 -4.64 -13.80
C GLN A 193 13.76 -4.74 -14.44
N GLU A 194 13.67 -5.21 -15.69
CA GLU A 194 12.41 -5.51 -16.37
C GLU A 194 11.62 -6.59 -15.60
N TYR A 195 12.29 -7.67 -15.21
CA TYR A 195 11.68 -8.76 -14.45
C TYR A 195 11.16 -8.30 -13.08
N GLU A 196 11.94 -7.50 -12.35
CA GLU A 196 11.53 -6.90 -11.08
C GLU A 196 10.32 -5.97 -11.25
N LYS A 197 10.30 -5.14 -12.31
CA LYS A 197 9.13 -4.29 -12.62
C LYS A 197 7.90 -5.14 -12.89
N GLN A 198 8.02 -6.20 -13.69
CA GLN A 198 6.91 -7.11 -13.98
C GLN A 198 6.43 -7.85 -12.73
N ALA A 199 7.33 -8.32 -11.88
CA ALA A 199 7.01 -8.95 -10.60
C ALA A 199 6.27 -7.97 -9.67
N ASN A 200 6.74 -6.71 -9.58
CA ASN A 200 6.10 -5.66 -8.79
C ASN A 200 4.70 -5.33 -9.30
N VAL A 201 4.49 -5.27 -10.61
CA VAL A 201 3.15 -5.07 -11.20
C VAL A 201 2.23 -6.25 -10.88
N LYS A 202 2.71 -7.50 -11.00
CA LYS A 202 1.94 -8.70 -10.63
C LYS A 202 1.58 -8.71 -9.15
N ASN A 203 2.51 -8.37 -8.27
CA ASN A 203 2.29 -8.30 -6.83
C ASN A 203 1.26 -7.22 -6.47
N LYS A 204 1.35 -6.03 -7.09
CA LYS A 204 0.33 -4.97 -6.94
C LYS A 204 -1.04 -5.42 -7.41
N LEU A 205 -1.12 -6.11 -8.55
CA LEU A 205 -2.38 -6.65 -9.07
C LEU A 205 -2.99 -7.67 -8.11
N LEU A 206 -2.17 -8.58 -7.58
CA LEU A 206 -2.59 -9.59 -6.60
C LEU A 206 -3.07 -8.94 -5.30
N GLN A 207 -2.38 -7.90 -4.82
CA GLN A 207 -2.80 -7.15 -3.64
C GLN A 207 -4.16 -6.47 -3.87
N LEU A 208 -4.36 -5.79 -5.00
CA LEU A 208 -5.64 -5.17 -5.36
C LEU A 208 -6.77 -6.20 -5.46
N GLN A 209 -6.48 -7.40 -5.99
CA GLN A 209 -7.43 -8.50 -6.03
C GLN A 209 -7.80 -8.99 -4.62
N SER A 210 -6.81 -9.19 -3.75
CA SER A 210 -7.03 -9.57 -2.34
C SER A 210 -7.87 -8.53 -1.59
N GLU A 211 -7.55 -7.24 -1.75
CA GLU A 211 -8.32 -6.15 -1.14
C GLU A 211 -9.77 -6.12 -1.65
N ARG A 212 -9.98 -6.34 -2.96
CA ARG A 212 -11.31 -6.46 -3.54
C ARG A 212 -12.09 -7.63 -2.95
N ASP A 213 -11.46 -8.79 -2.77
CA ASP A 213 -12.11 -9.97 -2.20
C ASP A 213 -12.47 -9.76 -0.72
N VAL A 214 -11.59 -9.10 0.05
CA VAL A 214 -11.87 -8.68 1.43
C VAL A 214 -13.07 -7.72 1.48
N GLN A 215 -13.13 -6.73 0.59
CA GLN A 215 -14.25 -5.80 0.51
C GLN A 215 -15.57 -6.51 0.16
N LEU A 216 -15.54 -7.43 -0.81
CA LEU A 216 -16.72 -8.23 -1.19
C LEU A 216 -17.18 -9.11 -0.03
N ASN A 217 -16.27 -9.76 0.69
CA ASN A 217 -16.61 -10.59 1.84
C ASN A 217 -17.20 -9.75 2.98
N ASN A 218 -16.62 -8.57 3.27
CA ASN A 218 -17.14 -7.65 4.27
C ASN A 218 -18.54 -7.14 3.90
N LYS A 219 -18.79 -6.84 2.62
CA LYS A 219 -20.13 -6.46 2.13
C LYS A 219 -21.14 -7.60 2.29
N LYS A 220 -20.75 -8.84 1.95
CA LYS A 220 -21.60 -10.04 2.16
C LYS A 220 -21.92 -10.25 3.64
N LYS A 221 -20.94 -10.14 4.53
CA LYS A 221 -21.13 -10.25 5.99
C LYS A 221 -22.07 -9.17 6.52
N LYS A 222 -21.90 -7.92 6.07
CA LYS A 222 -22.78 -6.81 6.46
C LYS A 222 -24.21 -7.06 6.00
N MET A 223 -24.41 -7.44 4.75
CA MET A 223 -25.73 -7.80 4.21
C MET A 223 -26.38 -8.95 5.00
N HIS A 224 -25.63 -10.01 5.34
CA HIS A 224 -26.16 -11.09 6.18
C HIS A 224 -26.50 -10.66 7.61
N SER A 225 -25.74 -9.73 8.20
CA SER A 225 -26.06 -9.15 9.51
C SER A 225 -27.36 -8.35 9.43
N GLU A 226 -27.49 -7.48 8.43
CA GLU A 226 -28.69 -6.67 8.18
C GLU A 226 -29.91 -7.55 7.91
N ASP A 227 -29.78 -8.62 7.10
CA ASP A 227 -30.84 -9.61 6.87
C ASP A 227 -31.24 -10.32 8.16
N ARG A 228 -30.28 -10.67 9.01
CA ARG A 228 -30.54 -11.31 10.30
C ARG A 228 -31.27 -10.36 11.25
N GLU A 229 -30.84 -9.10 11.32
CA GLU A 229 -31.51 -8.05 12.10
C GLU A 229 -32.93 -7.82 11.60
N LEU A 230 -33.14 -7.73 10.29
CA LEU A 230 -34.46 -7.57 9.70
C LEU A 230 -35.37 -8.78 10.00
N ARG A 231 -34.85 -10.01 9.93
CA ARG A 231 -35.60 -11.21 10.30
C ARG A 231 -35.97 -11.20 11.79
N ASN A 232 -35.03 -10.86 12.67
CA ASN A 232 -35.28 -10.74 14.11
C ASN A 232 -36.35 -9.68 14.39
N TYR A 233 -36.25 -8.51 13.74
CA TYR A 233 -37.22 -7.43 13.86
C TYR A 233 -38.63 -7.86 13.40
N LYS A 234 -38.74 -8.55 12.25
CA LYS A 234 -40.00 -9.12 11.78
C LYS A 234 -40.58 -10.14 12.77
N GLN A 235 -39.75 -11.00 13.34
CA GLN A 235 -40.17 -11.96 14.36
C GLN A 235 -40.64 -11.26 15.65
N GLU A 236 -39.96 -10.20 16.09
CA GLU A 236 -40.37 -9.40 17.25
C GLU A 236 -41.71 -8.72 17.02
N ILE A 237 -41.94 -8.11 15.86
CA ILE A 237 -43.24 -7.52 15.50
C ILE A 237 -44.32 -8.60 15.50
N SER A 238 -44.07 -9.74 14.85
CA SER A 238 -45.04 -10.83 14.79
C SER A 238 -45.40 -11.34 16.19
N LYS A 239 -44.42 -11.46 17.10
CA LYS A 239 -44.67 -11.84 18.50
C LYS A 239 -45.47 -10.77 19.25
N ARG A 240 -45.18 -9.48 19.05
CA ARG A 240 -45.96 -8.39 19.66
C ARG A 240 -47.41 -8.43 19.20
N TYR A 241 -47.65 -8.62 17.90
CA TYR A 241 -49.00 -8.73 17.35
C TYR A 241 -49.74 -9.96 17.91
N GLN A 242 -49.09 -11.11 17.98
CA GLN A 242 -49.67 -12.32 18.62
C GLN A 242 -50.00 -12.08 20.09
N ASN A 243 -49.13 -11.42 20.84
CA ASN A 243 -49.37 -11.08 22.25
C ASN A 243 -50.51 -10.07 22.42
N GLU A 244 -50.64 -9.08 21.54
CA GLU A 244 -51.76 -8.13 21.54
C GLU A 244 -53.08 -8.83 21.21
N LEU A 245 -53.08 -9.72 20.21
CA LEU A 245 -54.24 -10.54 19.88
C LEU A 245 -54.65 -11.45 21.05
N GLN A 246 -53.68 -12.10 21.71
CA GLN A 246 -53.95 -12.92 22.88
C GLN A 246 -54.53 -12.09 24.03
N LYS A 247 -54.01 -10.90 24.29
CA LYS A 247 -54.57 -9.99 25.30
C LYS A 247 -56.01 -9.59 24.98
N GLN A 248 -56.35 -9.34 23.71
CA GLN A 248 -57.72 -9.06 23.31
C GLN A 248 -58.65 -10.26 23.55
N ILE A 249 -58.19 -11.48 23.23
CA ILE A 249 -58.93 -12.72 23.53
C ILE A 249 -59.15 -12.89 25.03
N ASP A 250 -58.11 -12.69 25.84
CA ASP A 250 -58.18 -12.81 27.30
C ASP A 250 -59.12 -11.76 27.91
N GLU A 251 -59.11 -10.53 27.39
CA GLU A 251 -60.00 -9.45 27.82
C GLU A 251 -61.46 -9.74 27.44
N GLU A 252 -61.72 -10.26 26.24
CA GLU A 252 -63.05 -10.70 25.82
C GLU A 252 -63.56 -11.84 26.70
N ASN A 253 -62.71 -12.83 26.99
CA ASN A 253 -63.03 -13.93 27.91
C ASN A 253 -63.31 -13.42 29.33
N ARG A 254 -62.54 -12.44 29.81
CA ARG A 254 -62.77 -11.80 31.11
C ARG A 254 -64.11 -11.06 31.14
N ILE A 255 -64.50 -10.39 30.06
CA ILE A 255 -65.81 -9.75 29.92
C ILE A 255 -66.93 -10.81 29.92
N LYS A 256 -66.77 -11.90 29.16
CA LYS A 256 -67.73 -13.02 29.15
C LYS A 256 -67.90 -13.64 30.54
N LEU A 257 -66.80 -13.85 31.27
CA LEU A 257 -66.84 -14.36 32.64
C LEU A 257 -67.58 -13.41 33.58
N LYS A 258 -67.26 -12.10 33.53
CA LYS A 258 -67.98 -11.08 34.31
C LYS A 258 -69.48 -11.04 34.00
N LYS A 259 -69.86 -11.16 32.72
CA LYS A 259 -71.27 -11.24 32.31
C LYS A 259 -71.95 -12.50 32.87
N ARG A 260 -71.27 -13.65 32.83
CA ARG A 260 -71.77 -14.90 33.42
C ARG A 260 -71.96 -14.78 34.92
N ASP A 261 -70.98 -14.22 35.64
CA ASP A 261 -71.04 -14.05 37.09
C ASP A 261 -72.12 -13.04 37.49
N TYR A 262 -72.29 -11.97 36.71
CA TYR A 262 -73.40 -11.02 36.88
C TYR A 262 -74.76 -11.70 36.69
N MET A 263 -74.93 -12.48 35.62
CA MET A 263 -76.17 -13.24 35.37
C MET A 263 -76.45 -14.24 36.49
N PHE A 264 -75.42 -14.95 36.97
CA PHE A 264 -75.54 -15.86 38.10
C PHE A 264 -75.98 -15.13 39.38
N LYS A 265 -75.43 -13.93 39.63
CA LYS A 265 -75.83 -13.09 40.77
C LYS A 265 -77.29 -12.64 40.66
N VAL A 266 -77.74 -12.23 39.47
CA VAL A 266 -79.15 -11.87 39.21
C VAL A 266 -80.07 -13.07 39.38
N MET A 267 -79.69 -14.26 38.90
CA MET A 267 -80.46 -15.48 39.12
C MET A 267 -80.58 -15.82 40.61
N LYS A 268 -79.48 -15.77 41.36
CA LYS A 268 -79.48 -16.02 42.80
C LYS A 268 -80.34 -15.00 43.56
N GLN A 269 -80.32 -13.73 43.15
CA GLN A 269 -81.21 -12.70 43.70
C GLN A 269 -82.67 -13.01 43.36
N SER A 270 -82.97 -13.38 42.11
CA SER A 270 -84.33 -13.76 41.71
C SER A 270 -84.85 -15.01 42.44
N GLU A 271 -84.00 -16.00 42.70
CA GLU A 271 -84.33 -17.17 43.53
C GLU A 271 -84.59 -16.77 44.99
N ALA A 272 -83.76 -15.90 45.56
CA ALA A 272 -83.98 -15.36 46.90
C ALA A 272 -85.29 -14.55 46.98
N ASP A 273 -85.58 -13.72 46.00
CA ASP A 273 -86.82 -12.95 45.92
C ASP A 273 -88.04 -13.88 45.77
N LYS A 274 -87.95 -14.95 44.97
CA LYS A 274 -88.99 -15.99 44.90
C LYS A 274 -89.21 -16.66 46.25
N MET A 275 -88.15 -16.99 46.98
CA MET A 275 -88.25 -17.57 48.32
C MET A 275 -88.90 -16.60 49.31
N VAL A 276 -88.55 -15.31 49.26
CA VAL A 276 -89.17 -14.27 50.08
C VAL A 276 -90.64 -14.08 49.72
N ILE A 277 -91.00 -14.09 48.44
CA ILE A 277 -92.40 -14.02 47.98
C ILE A 277 -93.17 -15.24 48.46
N GLN A 278 -92.63 -16.45 48.33
CA GLN A 278 -93.26 -17.67 48.85
C GLN A 278 -93.41 -17.65 50.37
N GLN A 279 -92.41 -17.14 51.10
CA GLN A 279 -92.52 -16.96 52.55
C GLN A 279 -93.61 -15.95 52.89
N LYS A 280 -93.66 -14.81 52.21
CA LYS A 280 -94.74 -13.81 52.38
C LYS A 280 -96.11 -14.38 52.03
N GLN A 281 -96.22 -15.20 50.99
CA GLN A 281 -97.47 -15.90 50.66
C GLN A 281 -97.86 -16.87 51.77
N LYS A 282 -96.93 -17.67 52.29
CA LYS A 282 -97.21 -18.55 53.44
C LYS A 282 -97.56 -17.77 54.71
N GLU A 283 -96.93 -16.63 54.94
CA GLU A 283 -97.26 -15.73 56.05
C GLU A 283 -98.64 -15.09 55.85
N GLN A 284 -98.99 -14.73 54.61
CA GLN A 284 -100.30 -14.20 54.26
C GLN A 284 -101.37 -15.28 54.37
N GLU A 285 -101.14 -16.49 53.89
CA GLU A 285 -102.01 -17.66 54.09
C GLU A 285 -102.19 -17.97 55.57
N LYS A 286 -101.12 -17.90 56.37
CA LYS A 286 -101.21 -18.01 57.84
C LYS A 286 -101.97 -16.85 58.47
N LEU A 287 -101.84 -15.64 57.94
CA LEU A 287 -102.57 -14.46 58.41
C LEU A 287 -104.05 -14.55 58.03
N GLU A 288 -104.36 -15.04 56.84
CA GLU A 288 -105.71 -15.30 56.34
C GLU A 288 -106.34 -16.47 57.08
N GLN A 289 -105.60 -17.54 57.37
CA GLN A 289 -106.01 -18.62 58.23
C GLN A 289 -106.25 -18.12 59.66
N ALA A 290 -105.33 -17.35 60.24
CA ALA A 290 -105.52 -16.72 61.54
C ALA A 290 -106.68 -15.71 61.53
N ASN A 291 -106.97 -15.07 60.39
CA ASN A 291 -108.15 -14.21 60.25
C ASN A 291 -109.43 -15.04 60.11
N CYS A 292 -109.42 -16.17 59.41
CA CYS A 292 -110.55 -17.11 59.33
C CYS A 292 -110.81 -17.74 60.70
N GLU A 293 -109.75 -18.11 61.42
CA GLU A 293 -109.79 -18.51 62.82
C GLU A 293 -110.32 -17.38 63.69
N LYS A 294 -109.90 -16.12 63.49
CA LYS A 294 -110.48 -14.96 64.18
C LYS A 294 -111.93 -14.69 63.79
N TYR A 295 -112.37 -14.98 62.57
CA TYR A 295 -113.77 -14.87 62.15
C TYR A 295 -114.60 -16.02 62.70
N GLY A 296 -114.03 -17.23 62.79
CA GLY A 296 -114.57 -18.37 63.52
C GLY A 296 -114.67 -18.07 65.01
N GLU A 297 -113.62 -17.51 65.61
CA GLU A 297 -113.61 -16.98 66.96
C GLU A 297 -114.56 -15.79 67.09
N LEU A 298 -114.82 -14.98 66.06
CA LEU A 298 -115.78 -13.87 66.14
C LEU A 298 -117.21 -14.40 66.15
N LEU A 299 -117.50 -15.46 65.38
CA LEU A 299 -118.75 -16.22 65.43
C LEU A 299 -118.90 -16.91 66.79
N ASP A 300 -117.85 -17.58 67.25
CA ASP A 300 -117.76 -18.15 68.59
C ASP A 300 -117.76 -17.08 69.67
N GLN A 301 -117.35 -15.84 69.43
CA GLN A 301 -117.43 -14.68 70.34
C GLN A 301 -118.75 -13.94 70.23
N ILE A 302 -119.59 -14.21 69.23
CA ILE A 302 -121.00 -13.83 69.23
C ILE A 302 -121.76 -14.86 70.08
N GLU A 303 -121.46 -16.15 69.92
CA GLU A 303 -121.98 -17.25 70.75
C GLU A 303 -121.46 -17.15 72.21
N GLN A 304 -120.18 -16.83 72.38
CA GLN A 304 -119.53 -16.58 73.65
C GLN A 304 -119.77 -15.17 74.16
N ARG A 305 -120.16 -14.15 73.38
CA ARG A 305 -120.73 -12.93 73.98
C ARG A 305 -122.09 -13.22 74.61
N ARG A 306 -122.85 -14.18 74.09
CA ARG A 306 -124.05 -14.74 74.75
C ARG A 306 -123.72 -15.50 76.04
N ILE A 307 -122.59 -16.23 76.07
CA ILE A 307 -122.15 -17.06 77.22
C ILE A 307 -121.24 -16.29 78.21
N GLU A 308 -120.57 -15.23 77.78
CA GLU A 308 -119.60 -14.42 78.53
C GLU A 308 -120.15 -13.03 78.90
N GLU A 309 -121.34 -12.64 78.47
CA GLU A 309 -122.22 -11.74 79.24
C GLU A 309 -122.51 -12.35 80.64
N ASN A 310 -122.46 -13.69 80.75
CA ASN A 310 -122.46 -14.44 82.01
C ASN A 310 -121.05 -14.76 82.60
N ARG A 311 -119.93 -14.40 81.94
CA ARG A 311 -118.56 -14.85 82.35
C ARG A 311 -117.47 -13.76 82.37
N LYS A 312 -117.68 -12.56 81.83
CA LYS A 312 -116.77 -11.39 81.96
C LYS A 312 -116.92 -10.67 83.31
N LYS A 313 -116.86 -11.48 84.38
CA LYS A 313 -116.37 -11.14 85.72
C LYS A 313 -114.93 -11.58 85.96
N LYS A 314 -114.20 -12.06 84.94
CA LYS A 314 -112.80 -12.51 85.07
C LYS A 314 -111.93 -12.05 83.90
N GLU A 315 -111.75 -10.73 83.81
CA GLU A 315 -110.44 -10.06 83.76
C GLU A 315 -109.21 -10.99 83.97
N LYS A 316 -108.03 -10.81 83.35
CA LYS A 316 -107.44 -9.83 82.43
C LYS A 316 -105.95 -10.22 82.30
N VAL A 317 -105.25 -9.67 81.30
CA VAL A 317 -103.78 -9.40 81.27
C VAL A 317 -102.91 -10.64 80.92
N ASP A 318 -102.35 -10.77 79.71
CA ASP A 318 -101.35 -9.97 78.96
C ASP A 318 -99.90 -10.51 79.09
N LYS A 319 -99.32 -10.82 77.92
CA LYS A 319 -97.99 -10.39 77.41
C LYS A 319 -96.71 -10.79 78.18
N ASN A 320 -95.68 -11.30 77.46
CA ASN A 320 -94.63 -10.48 76.79
C ASN A 320 -93.22 -11.13 76.74
N ASN A 321 -92.58 -11.06 75.56
CA ASN A 321 -91.16 -10.71 75.28
C ASN A 321 -89.92 -11.50 75.75
N ALA A 322 -88.96 -11.67 74.81
CA ALA A 322 -87.59 -11.09 74.75
C ALA A 322 -86.70 -11.96 73.80
N TRP A 323 -85.94 -11.53 72.79
CA TRP A 323 -85.08 -10.37 72.47
C TRP A 323 -83.82 -10.18 73.33
N SER A 324 -82.82 -11.08 73.21
CA SER A 324 -81.51 -10.88 73.86
C SER A 324 -80.30 -11.71 73.33
N GLU A 325 -79.97 -11.78 72.02
CA GLU A 325 -78.71 -12.44 71.59
C GLU A 325 -78.04 -11.84 70.33
N SER A 326 -77.37 -10.69 70.42
CA SER A 326 -76.51 -10.24 69.30
C SER A 326 -75.45 -9.18 69.63
N GLN A 327 -74.54 -9.42 70.60
CA GLN A 327 -73.36 -8.52 70.79
C GLN A 327 -72.03 -9.20 71.19
N LEU A 328 -71.88 -10.54 71.14
CA LEU A 328 -70.66 -11.19 71.64
C LEU A 328 -69.68 -11.77 70.59
N LEU A 329 -69.91 -11.58 69.29
CA LEU A 329 -69.10 -12.22 68.23
C LEU A 329 -68.13 -11.28 67.47
N ARG A 330 -67.82 -10.08 68.01
CA ARG A 330 -67.08 -9.05 67.25
C ARG A 330 -65.62 -8.83 67.64
N TYR A 331 -65.07 -9.53 68.63
CA TYR A 331 -63.74 -9.22 69.19
C TYR A 331 -62.63 -10.27 68.98
N LYS A 332 -62.91 -11.40 68.30
CA LYS A 332 -61.91 -12.48 68.11
C LYS A 332 -61.26 -12.55 66.72
N LEU A 333 -61.72 -11.78 65.73
CA LEU A 333 -61.23 -11.88 64.34
C LEU A 333 -60.08 -10.91 64.00
N GLU A 334 -59.81 -9.91 64.83
CA GLU A 334 -58.94 -8.77 64.47
C GLU A 334 -57.44 -9.02 64.78
N LYS A 335 -57.10 -10.05 65.58
CA LYS A 335 -55.70 -10.36 65.94
C LYS A 335 -54.99 -11.33 65.00
N GLU A 336 -55.70 -12.13 64.20
CA GLU A 336 -55.08 -13.13 63.31
C GLU A 336 -54.69 -12.58 61.93
N ASP A 337 -55.22 -11.40 61.56
CA ASP A 337 -54.92 -10.76 60.28
C ASP A 337 -53.64 -9.88 60.33
N ASP A 338 -53.30 -9.31 61.50
CA ASP A 338 -52.11 -8.47 61.68
C ASP A 338 -50.79 -9.28 61.62
N ASP A 339 -50.78 -10.52 62.13
CA ASP A 339 -49.60 -11.39 62.12
C ASP A 339 -49.29 -11.93 60.71
N LYS A 340 -50.33 -12.18 59.90
CA LYS A 340 -50.15 -12.56 58.48
C LYS A 340 -49.58 -11.40 57.67
N LEU A 341 -50.04 -10.16 57.94
CA LEU A 341 -49.55 -8.97 57.26
C LEU A 341 -48.05 -8.71 57.53
N GLN A 342 -47.60 -8.92 58.76
CA GLN A 342 -46.18 -8.83 59.16
C GLN A 342 -45.30 -9.86 58.44
N TYR A 343 -45.79 -11.10 58.28
CA TYR A 343 -45.07 -12.16 57.57
C TYR A 343 -44.91 -11.85 56.07
N TRP A 344 -45.97 -11.38 55.41
CA TRP A 344 -45.91 -10.99 54.00
C TRP A 344 -44.97 -9.82 53.76
N LYS A 345 -44.93 -8.84 54.66
CA LYS A 345 -44.02 -7.69 54.59
C LYS A 345 -42.54 -8.14 54.66
N LYS A 346 -42.21 -9.09 55.52
CA LYS A 346 -40.84 -9.66 55.60
C LYS A 346 -40.43 -10.42 54.34
N ILE A 347 -41.35 -11.14 53.71
CA ILE A 347 -41.09 -11.83 52.43
C ILE A 347 -40.87 -10.82 51.30
N GLU A 348 -41.65 -9.73 51.28
CA GLU A 348 -41.52 -8.68 50.28
C GLU A 348 -40.19 -7.92 50.42
N ASP A 349 -39.78 -7.59 51.64
CA ASP A 349 -38.47 -6.98 51.93
C ASP A 349 -37.30 -7.89 51.53
N GLN A 350 -37.40 -9.21 51.77
CA GLN A 350 -36.39 -10.17 51.32
C GLN A 350 -36.29 -10.24 49.80
N LYS A 351 -37.43 -10.29 49.08
CA LYS A 351 -37.44 -10.27 47.62
C LYS A 351 -36.85 -8.97 47.06
N PHE A 352 -37.13 -7.84 47.70
CA PHE A 352 -36.56 -6.55 47.33
C PHE A 352 -35.03 -6.53 47.47
N LEU A 353 -34.50 -7.02 48.60
CA LEU A 353 -33.06 -7.18 48.84
C LEU A 353 -32.39 -8.11 47.81
N GLU A 354 -33.03 -9.24 47.48
CA GLU A 354 -32.51 -10.16 46.45
C GLU A 354 -32.51 -9.53 45.05
N GLU A 355 -33.54 -8.78 44.69
CA GLU A 355 -33.59 -8.06 43.41
C GLU A 355 -32.56 -6.93 43.34
N GLU A 356 -32.37 -6.20 44.43
CA GLU A 356 -31.34 -5.16 44.54
C GLU A 356 -29.94 -5.77 44.39
N GLN A 357 -29.69 -6.91 45.04
CA GLN A 357 -28.42 -7.64 44.92
C GLN A 357 -28.19 -8.17 43.49
N LYS A 358 -29.24 -8.69 42.82
CA LYS A 358 -29.16 -9.10 41.41
C LYS A 358 -28.85 -7.92 40.48
N LYS A 359 -29.48 -6.76 40.71
CA LYS A 359 -29.17 -5.52 39.96
C LYS A 359 -27.73 -5.09 40.17
N LYS A 360 -27.25 -5.09 41.43
CA LYS A 360 -25.86 -4.77 41.77
C LYS A 360 -24.86 -5.70 41.11
N ASN A 361 -25.11 -7.02 41.14
CA ASN A 361 -24.27 -8.01 40.47
C ASN A 361 -24.23 -7.81 38.96
N ARG A 362 -25.38 -7.55 38.32
CA ARG A 362 -25.45 -7.27 36.88
C ARG A 362 -24.68 -6.00 36.50
N VAL A 363 -24.78 -4.94 37.31
CA VAL A 363 -23.99 -3.72 37.11
C VAL A 363 -22.49 -4.00 37.26
N ASN A 364 -22.10 -4.82 38.24
CA ASN A 364 -20.70 -5.19 38.44
C ASN A 364 -20.15 -6.04 37.29
N GLU A 365 -20.93 -7.00 36.77
CA GLU A 365 -20.55 -7.77 35.58
C GLU A 365 -20.38 -6.89 34.34
N LEU A 366 -21.29 -5.92 34.13
CA LEU A 366 -21.17 -4.96 33.03
C LEU A 366 -19.92 -4.08 33.20
N LYS A 367 -19.62 -3.64 34.43
CA LYS A 367 -18.38 -2.91 34.74
C LYS A 367 -17.15 -3.76 34.42
N GLN A 368 -17.11 -5.02 34.84
CA GLN A 368 -16.00 -5.93 34.55
C GLN A 368 -15.81 -6.15 33.05
N LYS A 369 -16.89 -6.41 32.30
CA LYS A 369 -16.84 -6.52 30.83
C LYS A 369 -16.32 -5.25 30.16
N THR A 370 -16.74 -4.09 30.67
CA THR A 370 -16.26 -2.78 30.18
C THR A 370 -14.78 -2.60 30.46
N ILE A 371 -14.31 -2.93 31.67
CA ILE A 371 -12.89 -2.87 32.05
C ILE A 371 -12.06 -3.80 31.16
N GLN A 372 -12.48 -5.05 30.96
CA GLN A 372 -11.78 -6.00 30.08
C GLN A 372 -11.71 -5.49 28.63
N SER A 373 -12.79 -4.91 28.11
CA SER A 373 -12.81 -4.32 26.77
C SER A 373 -11.85 -3.12 26.66
N LEU A 374 -11.80 -2.26 27.68
CA LEU A 374 -10.87 -1.14 27.74
C LEU A 374 -9.42 -1.62 27.83
N GLU A 375 -9.13 -2.64 28.65
CA GLU A 375 -7.79 -3.25 28.76
C GLU A 375 -7.34 -3.85 27.42
N GLN A 376 -8.22 -4.57 26.73
CA GLN A 376 -7.95 -5.08 25.38
C GLN A 376 -7.65 -3.94 24.39
N SER A 377 -8.42 -2.86 24.44
CA SER A 377 -8.20 -1.68 23.59
C SER A 377 -6.88 -0.97 23.90
N ILE A 378 -6.49 -0.89 25.19
CA ILE A 378 -5.20 -0.34 25.62
C ILE A 378 -4.06 -1.22 25.11
N LYS A 379 -4.14 -2.55 25.28
CA LYS A 379 -3.14 -3.50 24.76
C LYS A 379 -3.00 -3.39 23.24
N PHE A 380 -4.11 -3.31 22.51
CA PHE A 380 -4.09 -3.14 21.06
C PHE A 380 -3.42 -1.82 20.64
N LYS A 381 -3.71 -0.72 21.35
CA LYS A 381 -3.04 0.57 21.13
C LYS A 381 -1.54 0.52 21.45
N GLN A 382 -1.14 -0.19 22.49
CA GLN A 382 0.27 -0.38 22.84
C GLN A 382 1.00 -1.19 21.76
N ILE A 383 0.41 -2.29 21.28
CA ILE A 383 0.96 -3.09 20.18
C ILE A 383 1.10 -2.24 18.92
N LYS A 384 0.07 -1.47 18.55
CA LYS A 384 0.12 -0.58 17.39
C LYS A 384 1.23 0.47 17.51
N LYS A 385 1.41 1.06 18.70
CA LYS A 385 2.51 2.00 18.97
C LYS A 385 3.89 1.34 18.85
N LEU A 386 4.05 0.09 19.31
CA LEU A 386 5.30 -0.64 19.17
C LEU A 386 5.59 -0.94 17.69
N GLN A 387 4.59 -1.38 16.93
CA GLN A 387 4.71 -1.62 15.49
C GLN A 387 5.03 -0.33 14.72
N GLU A 388 4.37 0.79 15.05
CA GLU A 388 4.68 2.10 14.47
C GLU A 388 6.12 2.51 14.77
N LYS A 389 6.59 2.31 16.00
CA LYS A 389 7.99 2.58 16.37
C LYS A 389 8.98 1.68 15.63
N GLU A 390 8.69 0.39 15.48
CA GLU A 390 9.53 -0.54 14.71
C GLU A 390 9.61 -0.13 13.23
N LEU A 391 8.50 0.32 12.64
CA LEU A 391 8.48 0.84 11.27
C LEU A 391 9.26 2.14 11.14
N ASP A 392 9.13 3.06 12.08
CA ASP A 392 9.91 4.30 12.13
C ASP A 392 11.41 4.01 12.28
N ASP A 393 11.78 3.04 13.13
CA ASP A 393 13.16 2.60 13.32
C ASP A 393 13.73 1.95 12.04
N LEU A 394 12.94 1.15 11.32
CA LEU A 394 13.32 0.58 10.03
C LEU A 394 13.48 1.65 8.95
N GLN A 395 12.56 2.60 8.87
CA GLN A 395 12.65 3.73 7.95
C GLN A 395 13.89 4.58 8.26
N GLY A 396 14.20 4.80 9.54
CA GLY A 396 15.41 5.47 9.97
C GLY A 396 16.69 4.73 9.58
N LYS A 397 16.70 3.39 9.60
CA LYS A 397 17.83 2.58 9.11
C LYS A 397 18.00 2.70 7.60
N ILE A 398 16.92 2.60 6.83
CA ILE A 398 16.94 2.76 5.37
C ILE A 398 17.50 4.13 5.00
N TRP A 399 17.04 5.20 5.67
CA TRP A 399 17.56 6.54 5.42
C TRP A 399 19.04 6.69 5.76
N LYS A 400 19.52 6.04 6.83
CA LYS A 400 20.95 6.04 7.15
C LYS A 400 21.76 5.34 6.06
N GLU A 401 21.33 4.15 5.62
CA GLU A 401 21.99 3.41 4.54
C GLU A 401 21.99 4.19 3.23
N ASP A 402 20.86 4.79 2.85
CA ASP A 402 20.75 5.63 1.65
C ASP A 402 21.67 6.86 1.73
N THR A 403 21.76 7.49 2.91
CA THR A 403 22.63 8.64 3.13
C THR A 403 24.11 8.24 3.04
N GLU A 404 24.50 7.14 3.68
CA GLU A 404 25.85 6.60 3.60
C GLU A 404 26.23 6.21 2.17
N ARG A 405 25.33 5.56 1.44
CA ARG A 405 25.51 5.21 0.03
C ARG A 405 25.68 6.46 -0.83
N PHE A 406 24.86 7.49 -0.62
CA PHE A 406 24.98 8.75 -1.33
C PHE A 406 26.34 9.42 -1.07
N PHE A 407 26.82 9.44 0.18
CA PHE A 407 28.14 9.97 0.51
C PHE A 407 29.27 9.17 -0.15
N GLN A 408 29.18 7.84 -0.17
CA GLN A 408 30.16 6.99 -0.85
C GLN A 408 30.16 7.22 -2.36
N GLU A 409 28.99 7.33 -3.00
CA GLU A 409 28.88 7.63 -4.42
C GLU A 409 29.44 9.02 -4.75
N GLU A 410 29.19 10.03 -3.91
CA GLU A 410 29.73 11.36 -4.09
C GLU A 410 31.26 11.39 -3.90
N GLN A 411 31.78 10.67 -2.90
CA GLN A 411 33.22 10.50 -2.71
C GLN A 411 33.88 9.81 -3.92
N ASN A 412 33.26 8.74 -4.43
CA ASN A 412 33.73 8.03 -5.62
C ASN A 412 33.75 8.94 -6.86
N LYS A 413 32.73 9.80 -7.05
CA LYS A 413 32.73 10.80 -8.12
C LYS A 413 33.86 11.80 -7.96
N GLN A 414 34.05 12.34 -6.75
CA GLN A 414 35.14 13.28 -6.46
C GLN A 414 36.51 12.65 -6.74
N ASP A 415 36.70 11.38 -6.36
CA ASP A 415 37.95 10.67 -6.60
C ASP A 415 38.16 10.32 -8.08
N GLN A 416 37.10 10.01 -8.83
CA GLN A 416 37.16 9.90 -10.29
C GLN A 416 37.57 11.22 -10.93
N ILE A 417 36.97 12.34 -10.51
CA ILE A 417 37.32 13.68 -11.02
C ILE A 417 38.80 13.98 -10.71
N LYS A 418 39.29 13.67 -9.51
CA LYS A 418 40.72 13.83 -9.16
C LYS A 418 41.61 12.96 -10.05
N LYS A 419 41.26 11.69 -10.27
CA LYS A 419 42.00 10.78 -11.16
C LYS A 419 42.08 11.32 -12.58
N VAL A 420 40.95 11.74 -13.16
CA VAL A 420 40.89 12.33 -14.50
C VAL A 420 41.73 13.62 -14.57
N LYS A 421 41.66 14.50 -13.56
CA LYS A 421 42.51 15.70 -13.48
C LYS A 421 44.00 15.35 -13.48
N VAL A 422 44.41 14.31 -12.75
CA VAL A 422 45.80 13.82 -12.74
C VAL A 422 46.20 13.27 -14.10
N GLU A 423 45.34 12.51 -14.76
CA GLU A 423 45.59 12.00 -16.13
C GLU A 423 45.72 13.13 -17.14
N HIS A 424 44.81 14.11 -17.10
CA HIS A 424 44.89 15.31 -17.94
C HIS A 424 46.19 16.08 -17.69
N LYS A 425 46.61 16.23 -16.43
CA LYS A 425 47.90 16.85 -16.08
C LYS A 425 49.07 16.09 -16.70
N LYS A 426 49.07 14.75 -16.66
CA LYS A 426 50.11 13.92 -17.28
C LYS A 426 50.14 14.09 -18.80
N ILE A 427 48.99 14.07 -19.45
CA ILE A 427 48.87 14.28 -20.90
C ILE A 427 49.43 15.66 -21.28
N LEU A 428 49.06 16.69 -20.53
CA LEU A 428 49.54 18.05 -20.76
C LEU A 428 51.06 18.16 -20.57
N GLN A 429 51.60 17.54 -19.52
CA GLN A 429 53.05 17.46 -19.30
C GLN A 429 53.77 16.75 -20.45
N GLN A 430 53.19 15.67 -20.98
CA GLN A 430 53.75 14.94 -22.11
C GLN A 430 53.71 15.78 -23.39
N GLN A 431 52.61 16.50 -23.65
CA GLN A 431 52.51 17.46 -24.76
C GLN A 431 53.53 18.60 -24.62
N MET A 432 53.76 19.13 -23.41
CA MET A 432 54.79 20.13 -23.17
C MET A 432 56.19 19.56 -23.44
N GLN A 433 56.49 18.35 -22.96
CA GLN A 433 57.77 17.69 -23.25
C GLN A 433 57.97 17.43 -24.75
N ASP A 434 56.93 17.02 -25.45
CA ASP A 434 56.98 16.79 -26.90
C ASP A 434 57.13 18.10 -27.70
N LYS A 435 56.64 19.24 -27.17
CA LYS A 435 56.90 20.57 -27.72
C LYS A 435 58.28 21.15 -27.34
N ILE A 436 58.82 20.79 -26.17
CA ILE A 436 60.15 21.22 -25.71
C ILE A 436 61.25 20.43 -26.41
N LYS A 437 60.98 19.20 -26.87
CA LYS A 437 61.84 18.56 -27.88
C LYS A 437 61.95 19.57 -29.03
N PRO A 438 63.16 20.09 -29.31
CA PRO A 438 63.31 21.13 -30.32
C PRO A 438 62.66 20.60 -31.59
N GLU A 439 61.89 21.47 -32.25
CA GLU A 439 61.40 21.21 -33.60
C GLU A 439 62.52 20.51 -34.35
N ARG A 440 62.23 19.36 -34.97
CA ARG A 440 63.13 18.74 -35.94
C ARG A 440 63.22 19.65 -37.18
N GLY A 441 63.50 20.93 -36.99
CA GLY A 441 63.62 21.99 -37.99
C GLY A 441 65.02 22.09 -38.59
N GLU A 442 65.97 21.28 -38.15
CA GLU A 442 67.33 21.31 -38.70
C GLU A 442 67.59 20.27 -39.81
N LYS A 443 66.65 19.36 -40.07
CA LYS A 443 66.80 18.36 -41.12
C LYS A 443 65.68 18.53 -42.14
N MET A 444 66.07 18.77 -43.40
CA MET A 444 65.15 18.78 -44.54
C MET A 444 64.20 17.58 -44.48
N SER A 445 62.95 17.81 -44.88
CA SER A 445 61.95 16.77 -45.01
C SER A 445 62.43 15.72 -46.02
N ILE A 446 62.06 14.44 -45.83
CA ILE A 446 62.50 13.34 -46.72
C ILE A 446 62.25 13.63 -48.22
N PRO A 447 61.11 14.24 -48.64
CA PRO A 447 60.89 14.64 -50.02
C PRO A 447 61.82 15.77 -50.50
N GLU A 448 62.12 16.75 -49.64
CA GLU A 448 63.06 17.84 -49.93
C GLU A 448 64.49 17.29 -50.11
N LEU A 449 64.89 16.33 -49.26
CA LEU A 449 66.15 15.58 -49.39
C LEU A 449 66.25 14.81 -50.70
N LEU A 450 65.14 14.25 -51.18
CA LEU A 450 65.09 13.52 -52.45
C LEU A 450 65.15 14.46 -53.66
N GLN A 451 64.46 15.59 -53.62
CA GLN A 451 64.52 16.61 -54.67
C GLN A 451 65.92 17.26 -54.75
N ASN A 452 66.51 17.54 -53.59
CA ASN A 452 67.85 18.12 -53.50
C ASN A 452 68.97 17.08 -53.63
N LYS A 453 68.67 15.80 -53.83
CA LYS A 453 69.66 14.72 -53.86
C LYS A 453 70.77 14.94 -54.89
N ALA A 454 70.44 15.44 -56.07
CA ALA A 454 71.42 15.71 -57.13
C ALA A 454 72.34 16.87 -56.74
N ILE A 455 71.77 17.95 -56.21
CA ILE A 455 72.50 19.15 -55.76
C ILE A 455 73.40 18.83 -54.56
N LEU A 456 72.90 18.06 -53.60
CA LEU A 456 73.68 17.60 -52.45
C LEU A 456 74.84 16.68 -52.86
N LYS A 457 74.66 15.89 -53.93
CA LYS A 457 75.73 15.03 -54.47
C LYS A 457 76.82 15.88 -55.15
N THR A 458 76.44 16.89 -55.93
CA THR A 458 77.39 17.81 -56.59
C THR A 458 78.14 18.69 -55.59
N ILE A 459 77.47 19.19 -54.55
CA ILE A 459 78.14 19.95 -53.47
C ILE A 459 79.17 19.07 -52.77
N LYS A 460 78.80 17.82 -52.45
CA LYS A 460 79.73 16.87 -51.83
C LYS A 460 80.92 16.55 -52.73
N GLU A 461 80.69 16.39 -54.03
CA GLU A 461 81.76 16.17 -55.02
C GLU A 461 82.67 17.40 -55.17
N GLN A 462 82.12 18.61 -55.10
CA GLN A 462 82.87 19.87 -55.10
C GLN A 462 83.68 20.07 -53.80
N GLU A 463 83.12 19.78 -52.63
CA GLU A 463 83.86 19.82 -51.36
C GLU A 463 85.04 18.84 -51.37
N ILE A 464 84.86 17.64 -51.94
CA ILE A 464 85.93 16.67 -52.11
C ILE A 464 87.00 17.22 -53.05
N TYR A 465 86.59 17.83 -54.17
CA TYR A 465 87.51 18.44 -55.14
C TYR A 465 88.29 19.63 -54.56
N ASP A 466 87.66 20.48 -53.77
CA ASP A 466 88.30 21.64 -53.12
C ASP A 466 89.26 21.21 -51.99
N LEU A 467 88.94 20.11 -51.29
CA LEU A 467 89.86 19.47 -50.34
C LEU A 467 91.06 18.84 -51.04
N GLU A 468 90.87 18.23 -52.22
CA GLU A 468 91.98 17.67 -53.02
C GLU A 468 92.89 18.78 -53.59
N LYS A 469 92.34 19.96 -53.87
CA LYS A 469 93.08 21.11 -54.39
C LYS A 469 93.86 21.91 -53.34
N THR A 470 93.56 21.72 -52.06
CA THR A 470 94.26 22.38 -50.93
C THR A 470 95.38 21.51 -50.33
N VAL A 471 95.54 20.27 -50.81
CA VAL A 471 96.58 19.30 -50.36
C VAL A 471 97.75 19.19 -51.35
N VAL A 472 97.77 20.01 -52.41
CA VAL A 472 98.92 20.23 -53.32
C VAL A 472 99.42 21.64 -53.12
#